data_AF-A0A417GI01-F1
#
_entry.id   AF-A0A417GI01-F1
#
_cell.length_a   1.000
_cell.length_b   1.000
_cell.length_c   1.000
_cell.angle_alpha   90.00
_cell.angle_beta   90.00
_cell.angle_gamma   90.00
#
_symmetry.space_group_name_H-M   'P 1'
#
loop_
_entity.id
_entity.type
_entity.pdbx_description
1 polymer ?
#
loop_
_entity_poly.entity_id
_entity_poly.type
_entity_poly.pdbx_seq_one_letter_code
_entity_poly.pdbx_strand_id
1 'polypeptide(L)'
;MLIELIRAATVTDIVVSERMKVYEASFRYEIKNAPEYSYFLNILNFISQRDKIGITLQDETERVYDFSTGGERDYKEFIKNTLEDEIIDAKIRIDKKVINNHFSIYAFDEFTKDVLSLPVEEVMVAFSNLLKQSSNYLVFDVYSPITTFATKTMFFVPDGNGTVNSEFNRVKRMEECREVSYFYNFDIYEVLPDDFKITINYENNPLTEVFQKIMVLLSISFIATSSTINGSQLKGIINGQRTMEYCCDINALPDNNILYSIYNWIYTGGNPIDKAIIVRNVISLHCKYIPITEVDEKVMASIQSNYNLYLKENVKAYLELKNRVAEFISDTVSKTGEYATGLLDKFKSNIIAIFGFLFTVILANIVSNQPLDNLFTKEITILVECVLLGSFVYLIVCYFQSRYETKKVWDSYEQLKFNYKDILTDEDLLEAFDNDKMIEKMKKSIHKSEIIYLSMWIIFLIGSIIVVEYLSLCPTYSKILNALQRISELILNFSIEH
;
A
#
# COMPACT_ATOMS: atom_id res chain seq x y z
N MET A 1 3.77 37.08 -32.48
CA MET A 1 4.60 36.80 -33.67
C MET A 1 3.76 36.50 -34.91
N LEU A 2 2.70 35.66 -34.83
CA LEU A 2 1.80 35.46 -35.99
C LEU A 2 1.01 36.73 -36.37
N ILE A 3 0.47 37.46 -35.40
CA ILE A 3 -0.19 38.77 -35.65
C ILE A 3 0.76 39.80 -36.29
N GLU A 4 2.05 39.75 -35.94
CA GLU A 4 3.08 40.63 -36.52
C GLU A 4 3.35 40.27 -37.98
N LEU A 5 3.36 38.97 -38.32
CA LEU A 5 3.40 38.52 -39.71
C LEU A 5 2.17 39.00 -40.48
N ILE A 6 0.97 38.95 -39.89
CA ILE A 6 -0.25 39.46 -40.53
C ILE A 6 -0.16 40.98 -40.76
N ARG A 7 0.42 41.72 -39.81
CA ARG A 7 0.61 43.18 -39.89
C ARG A 7 1.76 43.62 -40.78
N ALA A 8 2.56 42.69 -41.31
CA ALA A 8 3.66 43.00 -42.22
C ALA A 8 3.16 43.48 -43.61
N ALA A 9 1.90 43.19 -43.96
CA ALA A 9 1.24 43.72 -45.14
C ALA A 9 0.31 44.89 -44.80
N THR A 10 -0.05 45.69 -45.80
CA THR A 10 -1.02 46.80 -45.66
C THR A 10 -2.45 46.25 -45.60
N VAL A 11 -2.87 45.85 -44.40
CA VAL A 11 -4.16 45.21 -44.13
C VAL A 11 -5.02 46.04 -43.16
N THR A 12 -6.34 45.85 -43.24
CA THR A 12 -7.36 46.48 -42.37
C THR A 12 -8.26 45.42 -41.74
N ASP A 13 -9.12 45.84 -40.80
CA ASP A 13 -10.14 44.99 -40.15
C ASP A 13 -9.62 43.65 -39.60
N ILE A 14 -8.43 43.66 -38.98
CA ILE A 14 -7.84 42.45 -38.41
C ILE A 14 -8.68 41.99 -37.21
N VAL A 15 -9.24 40.80 -37.31
CA VAL A 15 -9.91 40.08 -36.23
C VAL A 15 -9.16 38.79 -35.97
N VAL A 16 -8.83 38.53 -34.70
CA VAL A 16 -8.18 37.30 -34.28
C VAL A 16 -9.00 36.66 -33.16
N SER A 17 -9.13 35.34 -33.23
CA SER A 17 -9.76 34.52 -32.21
C SER A 17 -8.91 33.28 -31.99
N GLU A 18 -8.66 32.95 -30.72
CA GLU A 18 -8.03 31.68 -30.37
C GLU A 18 -8.90 30.89 -29.41
N ARG A 19 -9.56 29.87 -29.96
CA ARG A 19 -10.30 28.87 -29.19
C ARG A 19 -9.39 27.71 -28.81
N MET A 20 -9.84 26.88 -27.87
CA MET A 20 -9.06 25.77 -27.34
C MET A 20 -8.31 24.96 -28.41
N LYS A 21 -8.98 24.45 -29.46
CA LYS A 21 -8.37 23.65 -30.55
C LYS A 21 -8.26 24.34 -31.91
N VAL A 22 -8.72 25.59 -32.04
CA VAL A 22 -8.78 26.28 -33.32
C VAL A 22 -8.32 27.73 -33.16
N TYR A 23 -7.37 28.14 -33.99
CA TYR A 23 -7.03 29.56 -34.17
C TYR A 23 -7.64 30.04 -35.48
N GLU A 24 -8.25 31.22 -35.44
CA GLU A 24 -8.84 31.89 -36.60
C GLU A 24 -8.38 33.34 -36.65
N ALA A 25 -7.98 33.80 -37.83
CA ALA A 25 -7.74 35.21 -38.10
C ALA A 25 -8.38 35.62 -39.42
N SER A 26 -8.95 36.81 -39.47
CA SER A 26 -9.43 37.41 -40.69
C SER A 26 -8.95 38.84 -40.82
N PHE A 27 -8.67 39.28 -42.04
CA PHE A 27 -8.24 40.63 -42.33
C PHE A 27 -8.57 40.97 -43.79
N ARG A 28 -8.56 42.26 -44.09
CA ARG A 28 -8.88 42.78 -45.42
C ARG A 28 -7.70 43.51 -46.03
N TYR A 29 -7.61 43.50 -47.36
CA TYR A 29 -6.70 44.36 -48.09
C TYR A 29 -7.30 44.75 -49.43
N GLU A 30 -6.97 45.95 -49.90
CA GLU A 30 -7.29 46.39 -51.24
C GLU A 30 -6.38 45.68 -52.25
N ILE A 31 -6.91 45.23 -53.38
CA ILE A 31 -6.12 44.46 -54.36
C ILE A 31 -4.87 45.20 -54.85
N LYS A 32 -4.93 46.54 -54.92
CA LYS A 32 -3.78 47.39 -55.31
C LYS A 32 -2.60 47.28 -54.34
N ASN A 33 -2.87 46.85 -53.11
CA ASN A 33 -1.91 46.59 -52.05
C ASN A 33 -1.73 45.09 -51.78
N ALA A 34 -2.14 44.22 -52.72
CA ALA A 34 -2.05 42.78 -52.54
C ALA A 34 -0.61 42.35 -52.22
N PRO A 35 -0.39 41.58 -51.14
CA PRO A 35 0.94 41.14 -50.78
C PRO A 35 1.46 40.10 -51.79
N GLU A 36 2.78 39.95 -51.84
CA GLU A 36 3.40 38.91 -52.67
C GLU A 36 3.04 37.50 -52.18
N TYR A 37 3.07 36.49 -53.05
CA TYR A 37 2.79 35.09 -52.65
C TYR A 37 3.67 34.62 -51.49
N SER A 38 4.92 35.09 -51.44
CA SER A 38 5.89 34.80 -50.38
C SER A 38 5.44 35.26 -48.98
N TYR A 39 4.61 36.30 -48.88
CA TYR A 39 4.04 36.74 -47.62
C TYR A 39 3.19 35.63 -46.97
N PHE A 40 2.30 35.02 -47.75
CA PHE A 40 1.47 33.91 -47.25
C PHE A 40 2.28 32.64 -47.01
N LEU A 41 3.33 32.38 -47.80
CA LEU A 41 4.27 31.29 -47.52
C LEU A 41 4.99 31.49 -46.18
N ASN A 42 5.38 32.71 -45.82
CA ASN A 42 5.99 32.99 -44.52
C ASN A 42 5.03 32.69 -43.37
N ILE A 43 3.74 33.00 -43.53
CA ILE A 43 2.70 32.64 -42.56
C ILE A 43 2.58 31.10 -42.46
N LEU A 44 2.49 30.39 -43.59
CA LEU A 44 2.42 28.93 -43.61
C LEU A 44 3.62 28.27 -42.92
N ASN A 45 4.83 28.79 -43.17
CA ASN A 45 6.07 28.26 -42.62
C ASN A 45 6.28 28.60 -41.13
N PHE A 46 5.58 29.60 -40.60
CA PHE A 46 5.63 29.98 -39.18
C PHE A 46 4.86 29.00 -38.28
N ILE A 47 3.85 28.31 -38.83
CA ILE A 47 2.99 27.41 -38.07
C ILE A 47 3.73 26.14 -37.69
N SER A 48 3.46 25.62 -36.49
CA SER A 48 3.99 24.34 -36.05
C SER A 48 3.62 23.23 -37.04
N GLN A 49 4.58 22.36 -37.37
CA GLN A 49 4.35 21.20 -38.25
C GLN A 49 3.29 20.23 -37.71
N ARG A 50 2.95 20.33 -36.42
CA ARG A 50 1.91 19.51 -35.75
C ARG A 50 0.49 19.93 -36.13
N ASP A 51 0.31 21.19 -36.50
CA ASP A 51 -0.99 21.81 -36.72
C ASP A 51 -1.34 21.91 -38.20
N LYS A 52 -2.64 21.97 -38.51
CA LYS A 52 -3.12 22.08 -39.88
C LYS A 52 -3.60 23.50 -40.15
N ILE A 53 -2.90 24.22 -41.02
CA ILE A 53 -3.28 25.56 -41.48
C ILE A 53 -4.03 25.50 -42.83
N GLY A 54 -5.05 26.34 -42.96
CA GLY A 54 -5.68 26.72 -44.22
C GLY A 54 -5.75 28.23 -44.35
N ILE A 55 -5.46 28.75 -45.54
CA ILE A 55 -5.59 30.17 -45.87
C ILE A 55 -6.49 30.28 -47.10
N THR A 56 -7.54 31.08 -46.99
CA THR A 56 -8.49 31.34 -48.07
C THR A 56 -8.61 32.84 -48.31
N LEU A 57 -8.62 33.25 -49.57
CA LEU A 57 -8.89 34.61 -50.01
C LEU A 57 -10.23 34.63 -50.74
N GLN A 58 -11.06 35.62 -50.47
CA GLN A 58 -12.34 35.80 -51.11
C GLN A 58 -12.46 37.24 -51.61
N ASP A 59 -12.85 37.41 -52.87
CA ASP A 59 -13.14 38.73 -53.43
C ASP A 59 -14.63 39.09 -53.31
N GLU A 60 -15.00 40.30 -53.74
CA GLU A 60 -16.37 40.80 -53.65
C GLU A 60 -17.34 40.06 -54.58
N THR A 61 -16.81 39.37 -55.60
CA THR A 61 -17.57 38.51 -56.53
C THR A 61 -17.74 37.07 -56.05
N GLU A 62 -17.36 36.79 -54.79
CA GLU A 62 -17.39 35.47 -54.15
C GLU A 62 -16.43 34.44 -54.77
N ARG A 63 -15.45 34.85 -55.58
CA ARG A 63 -14.40 33.91 -56.01
C ARG A 63 -13.45 33.66 -54.85
N VAL A 64 -13.12 32.39 -54.65
CA VAL A 64 -12.26 31.95 -53.55
C VAL A 64 -10.96 31.36 -54.09
N TYR A 65 -9.85 31.82 -53.52
CA TYR A 65 -8.54 31.21 -53.68
C TYR A 65 -8.14 30.50 -52.40
N ASP A 66 -7.81 29.20 -52.49
CA ASP A 66 -7.40 28.38 -51.35
C ASP A 66 -5.94 27.93 -51.51
N PHE A 67 -5.09 28.33 -50.57
CA PHE A 67 -3.67 27.98 -50.55
C PHE A 67 -3.40 26.48 -50.36
N SER A 68 -4.39 25.70 -49.92
CA SER A 68 -4.26 24.24 -49.80
C SER A 68 -4.36 23.53 -51.16
N THR A 69 -4.89 24.19 -52.19
CA THR A 69 -5.10 23.61 -53.52
C THR A 69 -4.42 24.37 -54.65
N GLY A 70 -4.22 25.69 -54.50
CA GLY A 70 -3.59 26.55 -55.51
C GLY A 70 -2.11 26.86 -55.24
N GLY A 71 -1.34 26.98 -56.32
CA GLY A 71 0.06 27.39 -56.29
C GLY A 71 0.28 28.87 -56.64
N GLU A 72 1.54 29.31 -56.67
CA GLU A 72 1.90 30.70 -56.96
C GLU A 72 1.31 31.24 -58.28
N ARG A 73 1.21 30.38 -59.32
CA ARG A 73 0.62 30.76 -60.60
C ARG A 73 -0.87 31.07 -60.46
N ASP A 74 -1.58 30.22 -59.73
CA ASP A 74 -3.03 30.34 -59.50
C ASP A 74 -3.32 31.59 -58.63
N TYR A 75 -2.46 31.88 -57.65
CA TYR A 75 -2.54 33.13 -56.88
C TYR A 75 -2.39 34.37 -57.77
N LYS A 76 -1.36 34.41 -58.63
CA LYS A 76 -1.15 35.53 -59.55
C LYS A 76 -2.31 35.71 -60.52
N GLU A 77 -2.91 34.60 -60.97
CA GLU A 77 -4.10 34.63 -61.80
C GLU A 77 -5.33 35.17 -61.05
N PHE A 78 -5.54 34.73 -59.81
CA PHE A 78 -6.59 35.25 -58.93
C PHE A 78 -6.47 36.78 -58.80
N ILE A 79 -5.30 37.29 -58.40
CA ILE A 79 -5.07 38.73 -58.23
C ILE A 79 -5.28 39.51 -59.53
N LYS A 80 -4.75 39.00 -60.65
CA LYS A 80 -4.87 39.66 -61.96
C LYS A 80 -6.32 39.73 -62.45
N ASN A 81 -7.13 38.74 -62.12
CA ASN A 81 -8.51 38.65 -62.57
C ASN A 81 -9.48 39.40 -61.63
N THR A 82 -9.00 40.03 -60.55
CA THR A 82 -9.79 40.88 -59.63
C THR A 82 -9.72 42.35 -60.05
N LEU A 83 -10.83 43.09 -59.93
CA LEU A 83 -10.86 44.53 -60.27
C LEU A 83 -10.02 45.36 -59.31
N GLU A 84 -9.35 46.40 -59.81
CA GLU A 84 -8.36 47.22 -59.06
C GLU A 84 -8.92 47.93 -57.80
N ASP A 85 -10.24 48.11 -57.69
CA ASP A 85 -10.94 48.73 -56.58
C ASP A 85 -11.55 47.75 -55.57
N GLU A 86 -11.48 46.44 -55.82
CA GLU A 86 -12.04 45.43 -54.93
C GLU A 86 -11.21 45.19 -53.66
N ILE A 87 -11.92 44.85 -52.59
CA ILE A 87 -11.35 44.42 -51.31
C ILE A 87 -11.34 42.89 -51.25
N ILE A 88 -10.21 42.33 -50.82
CA ILE A 88 -10.07 40.90 -50.57
C ILE A 88 -10.22 40.61 -49.06
N ASP A 89 -11.13 39.69 -48.74
CA ASP A 89 -11.26 39.07 -47.41
C ASP A 89 -10.33 37.86 -47.31
N ALA A 90 -9.29 37.98 -46.48
CA ALA A 90 -8.40 36.88 -46.14
C ALA A 90 -8.83 36.21 -44.84
N LYS A 91 -8.89 34.88 -44.83
CA LYS A 91 -9.17 34.06 -43.64
C LYS A 91 -8.08 33.03 -43.46
N ILE A 92 -7.56 32.95 -42.25
CA ILE A 92 -6.60 31.96 -41.78
C ILE A 92 -7.30 31.11 -40.72
N ARG A 93 -7.23 29.79 -40.87
CA ARG A 93 -7.69 28.83 -39.87
C ARG A 93 -6.61 27.83 -39.58
N ILE A 94 -6.33 27.58 -38.29
CA ILE A 94 -5.36 26.59 -37.84
C ILE A 94 -6.06 25.63 -36.89
N ASP A 95 -6.18 24.37 -37.29
CA ASP A 95 -6.65 23.29 -36.44
C ASP A 95 -5.47 22.69 -35.66
N LYS A 96 -5.53 22.76 -34.33
CA LYS A 96 -4.43 22.45 -33.42
C LYS A 96 -4.51 21.03 -32.88
N LYS A 97 -3.37 20.35 -32.73
CA LYS A 97 -3.30 18.97 -32.20
C LYS A 97 -2.27 18.82 -31.10
N VAL A 98 -2.54 17.85 -30.21
CA VAL A 98 -1.56 17.40 -29.24
C VAL A 98 -0.71 16.31 -29.89
N ILE A 99 0.59 16.56 -30.06
CA ILE A 99 1.54 15.58 -30.62
C ILE A 99 2.80 15.61 -29.76
N ASN A 100 3.29 14.43 -29.36
CA ASN A 100 4.47 14.27 -28.51
C ASN A 100 4.42 15.09 -27.20
N ASN A 101 3.23 15.21 -26.59
CA ASN A 101 2.97 16.04 -25.41
C ASN A 101 3.11 17.55 -25.62
N HIS A 102 3.13 18.04 -26.85
CA HIS A 102 3.14 19.47 -27.15
C HIS A 102 1.83 19.92 -27.80
N PHE A 103 1.41 21.14 -27.49
CA PHE A 103 0.23 21.81 -28.02
C PHE A 103 0.55 23.29 -28.28
N SER A 104 0.15 23.82 -29.43
CA SER A 104 0.51 25.18 -29.83
C SER A 104 -0.52 26.21 -29.33
N ILE A 105 -0.06 27.41 -28.96
CA ILE A 105 -0.91 28.59 -28.73
C ILE A 105 -0.36 29.76 -29.56
N TYR A 106 -1.14 30.32 -30.47
CA TYR A 106 -0.65 31.32 -31.44
C TYR A 106 -0.86 32.77 -30.99
N ALA A 107 -1.91 33.03 -30.23
CA ALA A 107 -2.36 34.29 -29.64
C ALA A 107 -2.80 34.03 -28.19
N PHE A 108 -1.87 34.17 -27.25
CA PHE A 108 -2.11 33.86 -25.84
C PHE A 108 -3.19 34.73 -25.21
N ASP A 109 -3.25 36.01 -25.55
CA ASP A 109 -4.28 36.92 -25.02
C ASP A 109 -5.69 36.50 -25.46
N GLU A 110 -5.87 36.06 -26.71
CA GLU A 110 -7.16 35.56 -27.18
C GLU A 110 -7.49 34.19 -26.60
N PHE A 111 -6.49 33.33 -26.41
CA PHE A 111 -6.65 32.05 -25.73
C PHE A 111 -7.14 32.23 -24.29
N THR A 112 -6.53 33.15 -23.53
CA THR A 112 -6.95 33.42 -22.16
C THR A 112 -8.33 34.04 -22.10
N LYS A 113 -8.68 34.94 -23.03
CA LYS A 113 -10.06 35.46 -23.15
C LYS A 113 -11.09 34.36 -23.42
N ASP A 114 -10.80 33.43 -24.33
CA ASP A 114 -11.66 32.27 -24.59
C ASP A 114 -11.86 31.45 -23.32
N VAL A 115 -10.77 31.03 -22.67
CA VAL A 115 -10.82 30.24 -21.43
C VAL A 115 -11.59 30.96 -20.31
N LEU A 116 -11.38 32.25 -20.12
CA LEU A 116 -12.03 33.04 -19.07
C LEU A 116 -13.51 33.35 -19.38
N SER A 117 -13.95 33.20 -20.64
CA SER A 117 -15.36 33.34 -21.01
C SER A 117 -16.20 32.11 -20.68
N LEU A 118 -15.56 30.96 -20.46
CA LEU A 118 -16.23 29.68 -20.22
C LEU A 118 -16.57 29.50 -18.73
N PRO A 119 -17.67 28.79 -18.41
CA PRO A 119 -17.91 28.27 -17.07
C PRO A 119 -16.77 27.34 -16.60
N VAL A 120 -16.51 27.31 -15.29
CA VAL A 120 -15.44 26.50 -14.68
C VAL A 120 -15.47 25.03 -15.11
N GLU A 121 -16.67 24.44 -15.23
CA GLU A 121 -16.83 23.06 -15.70
C GLU A 121 -16.35 22.86 -17.14
N GLU A 122 -16.68 23.79 -18.03
CA GLU A 122 -16.27 23.75 -19.44
C GLU A 122 -14.76 23.95 -19.57
N VAL A 123 -14.16 24.80 -18.74
CA VAL A 123 -12.70 24.92 -18.63
C VAL A 123 -12.07 23.57 -18.24
N MET A 124 -12.60 22.89 -17.22
CA MET A 124 -12.11 21.56 -16.82
C MET A 124 -12.21 20.55 -17.96
N VAL A 125 -13.34 20.50 -18.68
CA VAL A 125 -13.53 19.60 -19.85
C VAL A 125 -12.57 19.96 -20.98
N ALA A 126 -12.35 21.25 -21.25
CA ALA A 126 -11.48 21.69 -22.32
C ALA A 126 -10.02 21.26 -22.07
N PHE A 127 -9.50 21.47 -20.85
CA PHE A 127 -8.17 21.00 -20.46
C PHE A 127 -8.09 19.48 -20.36
N SER A 128 -9.14 18.81 -19.86
CA SER A 128 -9.25 17.35 -19.83
C SER A 128 -9.03 16.75 -21.22
N ASN A 129 -9.73 17.27 -22.22
CA ASN A 129 -9.63 16.79 -23.60
C ASN A 129 -8.22 16.92 -24.18
N LEU A 130 -7.40 17.85 -23.69
CA LEU A 130 -5.99 17.96 -24.05
C LEU A 130 -5.13 16.98 -23.24
N LEU A 131 -5.32 16.93 -21.92
CA LEU A 131 -4.55 16.05 -21.03
C LEU A 131 -4.80 14.55 -21.28
N LYS A 132 -5.99 14.14 -21.75
CA LYS A 132 -6.25 12.76 -22.18
C LYS A 132 -5.36 12.32 -23.36
N GLN A 133 -4.85 13.27 -24.15
CA GLN A 133 -3.94 12.99 -25.26
C GLN A 133 -2.47 12.89 -24.81
N SER A 134 -2.16 13.23 -23.54
CA SER A 134 -0.81 13.21 -22.97
C SER A 134 -0.81 12.72 -21.52
N SER A 135 -0.39 11.47 -21.30
CA SER A 135 -0.67 10.73 -20.06
C SER A 135 -0.12 11.36 -18.77
N ASN A 136 1.04 12.02 -18.82
CA ASN A 136 1.71 12.57 -17.63
C ASN A 136 1.80 14.08 -17.59
N TYR A 137 2.11 14.72 -18.72
CA TYR A 137 2.26 16.16 -18.80
C TYR A 137 1.95 16.67 -20.21
N LEU A 138 1.69 17.97 -20.33
CA LEU A 138 1.41 18.68 -21.56
C LEU A 138 2.18 20.00 -21.57
N VAL A 139 2.88 20.26 -22.67
CA VAL A 139 3.60 21.50 -22.93
C VAL A 139 2.78 22.34 -23.91
N PHE A 140 2.46 23.56 -23.50
CA PHE A 140 1.85 24.57 -24.33
C PHE A 140 2.97 25.46 -24.90
N ASP A 141 3.28 25.25 -26.19
CA ASP A 141 4.25 26.05 -26.94
C ASP A 141 3.58 27.34 -27.39
N VAL A 142 3.96 28.46 -26.79
CA VAL A 142 3.30 29.75 -26.98
C VAL A 142 4.10 30.61 -27.96
N TYR A 143 3.51 30.89 -29.12
CA TYR A 143 4.04 31.72 -30.21
C TYR A 143 3.75 33.22 -30.03
N SER A 144 3.45 33.61 -28.79
CA SER A 144 3.20 34.98 -28.33
C SER A 144 4.19 35.32 -27.20
N PRO A 145 4.54 36.60 -27.01
CA PRO A 145 5.37 37.00 -25.88
C PRO A 145 4.69 36.62 -24.57
N ILE A 146 5.28 35.70 -23.82
CA ILE A 146 4.81 35.30 -22.50
C ILE A 146 5.97 35.13 -21.53
N THR A 147 5.64 35.25 -20.24
CA THR A 147 6.49 34.74 -19.17
C THR A 147 6.06 33.31 -18.88
N THR A 148 7.03 32.40 -18.80
CA THR A 148 6.76 30.98 -18.50
C THR A 148 6.02 30.81 -17.17
N PHE A 149 5.01 29.94 -17.16
CA PHE A 149 4.38 29.46 -15.93
C PHE A 149 4.07 27.96 -16.05
N ALA A 150 3.95 27.28 -14.92
CA ALA A 150 3.79 25.83 -14.90
C ALA A 150 3.02 25.32 -13.69
N THR A 151 2.32 24.22 -13.89
CA THR A 151 1.80 23.32 -12.85
C THR A 151 2.65 22.06 -12.83
N LYS A 152 2.23 21.00 -12.10
CA LYS A 152 2.98 19.72 -12.14
C LYS A 152 2.85 19.00 -13.48
N THR A 153 1.79 19.29 -14.25
CA THR A 153 1.47 18.57 -15.48
C THR A 153 1.32 19.50 -16.69
N MET A 154 1.12 20.80 -16.51
CA MET A 154 0.97 21.75 -17.62
C MET A 154 2.08 22.79 -17.61
N PHE A 155 2.75 22.97 -18.74
CA PHE A 155 3.89 23.88 -18.88
C PHE A 155 3.63 24.86 -20.02
N PHE A 156 3.47 26.14 -19.71
CA PHE A 156 3.28 27.19 -20.71
C PHE A 156 4.60 27.89 -20.95
N VAL A 157 5.22 27.65 -22.11
CA VAL A 157 6.58 28.10 -22.44
C VAL A 157 6.58 28.86 -23.76
N PRO A 158 7.44 29.87 -23.93
CA PRO A 158 7.71 30.44 -25.25
C PRO A 158 8.18 29.35 -26.22
N ASP A 159 7.71 29.40 -27.46
CA ASP A 159 8.18 28.49 -28.53
C ASP A 159 9.72 28.52 -28.64
N GLY A 160 10.32 27.35 -28.88
CA GLY A 160 11.77 27.18 -29.00
C GLY A 160 12.55 27.00 -27.69
N ASN A 161 11.93 27.16 -26.50
CA ASN A 161 12.55 26.82 -25.23
C ASN A 161 12.27 25.35 -24.86
N GLY A 162 13.29 24.49 -24.91
CA GLY A 162 13.08 23.04 -24.85
C GLY A 162 13.95 22.29 -23.85
N THR A 163 13.45 22.14 -22.62
CA THR A 163 13.42 20.86 -21.89
C THR A 163 12.51 21.00 -20.69
N VAL A 164 11.48 20.17 -20.60
CA VAL A 164 10.61 20.06 -19.43
C VAL A 164 10.89 18.70 -18.79
N ASN A 165 11.21 18.70 -17.50
CA ASN A 165 11.30 17.48 -16.71
C ASN A 165 10.18 17.52 -15.66
N SER A 166 9.27 16.56 -15.71
CA SER A 166 8.27 16.36 -14.66
C SER A 166 8.50 14.99 -14.02
N GLU A 167 8.86 15.01 -12.74
CA GLU A 167 8.95 13.80 -11.92
C GLU A 167 7.58 13.31 -11.43
N PHE A 168 6.52 14.08 -11.69
CA PHE A 168 5.18 13.78 -11.22
C PHE A 168 4.51 12.69 -12.07
N ASN A 169 4.16 11.57 -11.44
CA ASN A 169 3.41 10.50 -12.07
C ASN A 169 1.90 10.77 -11.96
N ARG A 170 1.35 11.45 -12.98
CA ARG A 170 -0.07 11.82 -13.04
C ARG A 170 -0.98 10.58 -13.07
N VAL A 171 -0.59 9.55 -13.82
CA VAL A 171 -1.38 8.31 -13.96
C VAL A 171 -1.56 7.64 -12.59
N LYS A 172 -0.46 7.46 -11.85
CA LYS A 172 -0.51 6.90 -10.49
C LYS A 172 -1.38 7.76 -9.58
N ARG A 173 -1.26 9.10 -9.63
CA ARG A 173 -2.10 9.98 -8.81
C ARG A 173 -3.59 9.82 -9.12
N MET A 174 -3.95 9.67 -10.40
CA MET A 174 -5.34 9.42 -10.79
C MET A 174 -5.86 8.08 -10.24
N GLU A 175 -5.05 7.03 -10.29
CA GLU A 175 -5.40 5.72 -9.72
C GLU A 175 -5.64 5.81 -8.21
N GLU A 176 -4.70 6.42 -7.46
CA GLU A 176 -4.85 6.62 -6.02
C GLU A 176 -6.12 7.44 -5.70
N CYS A 177 -6.44 8.46 -6.49
CA CYS A 177 -7.67 9.25 -6.32
C CYS A 177 -8.95 8.41 -6.52
N ARG A 178 -8.97 7.51 -7.52
CA ARG A 178 -10.10 6.61 -7.79
C ARG A 178 -10.31 5.60 -6.67
N GLU A 179 -9.23 5.09 -6.09
CA GLU A 179 -9.30 4.11 -5.00
C GLU A 179 -9.81 4.73 -3.69
N VAL A 180 -9.46 5.99 -3.44
CA VAL A 180 -9.70 6.63 -2.14
C VAL A 180 -11.01 7.39 -2.08
N SER A 181 -11.45 8.04 -3.17
CA SER A 181 -12.59 8.95 -3.19
C SER A 181 -13.53 8.66 -4.35
N TYR A 182 -14.84 8.69 -4.07
CA TYR A 182 -15.87 8.47 -5.07
C TYR A 182 -16.39 9.79 -5.64
N PHE A 183 -15.65 10.36 -6.61
CA PHE A 183 -16.07 11.56 -7.34
C PHE A 183 -16.88 11.17 -8.58
N TYR A 184 -18.20 11.34 -8.54
CA TYR A 184 -19.14 10.87 -9.57
C TYR A 184 -18.83 11.40 -10.98
N ASN A 185 -18.31 12.63 -11.07
CA ASN A 185 -18.02 13.28 -12.35
C ASN A 185 -16.58 13.01 -12.84
N PHE A 186 -15.80 12.16 -12.17
CA PHE A 186 -14.38 11.99 -12.49
C PHE A 186 -14.15 11.41 -13.89
N ASP A 187 -15.02 10.51 -14.37
CA ASP A 187 -14.91 9.95 -15.73
C ASP A 187 -15.17 11.00 -16.83
N ILE A 188 -15.88 12.08 -16.49
CA ILE A 188 -16.14 13.18 -17.42
C ILE A 188 -14.90 14.09 -17.47
N TYR A 189 -14.48 14.59 -16.31
CA TYR A 189 -13.44 15.61 -16.26
C TYR A 189 -12.02 15.03 -16.25
N GLU A 190 -11.75 13.87 -15.68
CA GLU A 190 -10.42 13.20 -15.65
C GLU A 190 -9.22 14.13 -15.37
N VAL A 191 -9.41 15.13 -14.50
CA VAL A 191 -8.39 16.10 -14.09
C VAL A 191 -8.20 16.13 -12.59
N LEU A 192 -7.01 16.53 -12.16
CA LEU A 192 -6.56 16.53 -10.78
C LEU A 192 -6.29 17.96 -10.28
N PRO A 193 -6.31 18.20 -8.96
CA PRO A 193 -5.82 19.45 -8.39
C PRO A 193 -4.39 19.79 -8.80
N ASP A 194 -3.52 18.78 -8.96
CA ASP A 194 -2.13 18.94 -9.44
C ASP A 194 -2.05 19.53 -10.85
N ASP A 195 -3.07 19.30 -11.68
CA ASP A 195 -3.11 19.84 -13.04
C ASP A 195 -3.23 21.37 -13.02
N PHE A 196 -3.92 21.93 -12.02
CA PHE A 196 -4.22 23.36 -11.94
C PHE A 196 -3.46 24.09 -10.84
N LYS A 197 -2.75 23.38 -9.95
CA LYS A 197 -1.88 24.04 -8.96
C LYS A 197 -0.66 24.65 -9.65
N ILE A 198 -0.68 25.97 -9.81
CA ILE A 198 0.47 26.72 -10.33
C ILE A 198 1.64 26.62 -9.33
N THR A 199 2.79 26.15 -9.83
CA THR A 199 4.05 25.96 -9.08
C THR A 199 5.09 27.01 -9.46
N ILE A 200 5.08 27.45 -10.72
CA ILE A 200 5.85 28.58 -11.23
C ILE A 200 4.84 29.54 -11.81
N ASN A 201 4.81 30.78 -11.32
CA ASN A 201 3.88 31.81 -11.79
C ASN A 201 4.61 33.12 -12.13
N TYR A 202 3.90 34.02 -12.80
CA TYR A 202 4.32 35.40 -13.01
C TYR A 202 3.23 36.38 -12.54
N GLU A 203 3.63 37.63 -12.35
CA GLU A 203 2.72 38.68 -11.90
C GLU A 203 1.63 38.96 -12.94
N ASN A 204 0.37 39.06 -12.52
CA ASN A 204 -0.78 39.28 -13.39
C ASN A 204 -1.03 38.17 -14.44
N ASN A 205 -0.66 36.91 -14.14
CA ASN A 205 -1.06 35.79 -14.99
C ASN A 205 -2.60 35.66 -15.05
N PRO A 206 -3.23 35.83 -16.24
CA PRO A 206 -4.70 35.84 -16.39
C PRO A 206 -5.37 34.55 -15.96
N LEU A 207 -4.68 33.42 -16.01
CA LEU A 207 -5.26 32.11 -15.69
C LEU A 207 -5.18 31.77 -14.19
N THR A 208 -4.53 32.61 -13.38
CA THR A 208 -4.28 32.32 -11.95
C THR A 208 -5.58 32.04 -11.19
N GLU A 209 -6.57 32.92 -11.30
CA GLU A 209 -7.81 32.82 -10.51
C GLU A 209 -8.64 31.60 -10.90
N VAL A 210 -8.80 31.33 -12.20
CA VAL A 210 -9.58 30.18 -12.68
C VAL A 210 -8.88 28.86 -12.34
N PHE A 211 -7.55 28.79 -12.47
CA PHE A 211 -6.77 27.61 -12.08
C PHE A 211 -6.85 27.37 -10.57
N GLN A 212 -6.75 28.43 -9.75
CA GLN A 212 -6.90 28.33 -8.30
C GLN A 212 -8.28 27.81 -7.91
N LYS A 213 -9.34 28.35 -8.53
CA LYS A 213 -10.72 27.93 -8.28
C LYS A 213 -10.93 26.44 -8.61
N ILE A 214 -10.44 25.97 -9.76
CA ILE A 214 -10.49 24.56 -10.15
C ILE A 214 -9.68 23.70 -9.17
N MET A 215 -8.50 24.15 -8.78
CA MET A 215 -7.62 23.45 -7.84
C MET A 215 -8.29 23.25 -6.47
N VAL A 216 -8.95 24.28 -5.92
CA VAL A 216 -9.72 24.17 -4.67
C VAL A 216 -10.92 23.24 -4.84
N LEU A 217 -11.70 23.42 -5.90
CA LEU A 217 -12.88 22.60 -6.23
C LEU A 217 -12.55 21.10 -6.27
N LEU A 218 -11.51 20.74 -7.02
CA LEU A 218 -11.06 19.36 -7.14
C LEU A 218 -10.46 18.85 -5.81
N SER A 219 -9.73 19.70 -5.07
CA SER A 219 -9.15 19.30 -3.78
C SER A 219 -10.22 18.88 -2.78
N ILE A 220 -11.30 19.66 -2.66
CA ILE A 220 -12.45 19.31 -1.81
C ILE A 220 -13.07 17.99 -2.29
N SER A 221 -13.23 17.84 -3.61
CA SER A 221 -13.85 16.66 -4.22
C SER A 221 -13.09 15.37 -3.91
N PHE A 222 -11.75 15.39 -3.95
CA PHE A 222 -10.89 14.24 -3.66
C PHE A 222 -10.56 14.03 -2.18
N ILE A 223 -10.81 15.02 -1.31
CA ILE A 223 -10.78 14.84 0.15
C ILE A 223 -12.03 14.09 0.61
N ALA A 224 -13.18 14.41 0.02
CA ALA A 224 -14.47 13.84 0.41
C ALA A 224 -14.54 12.33 0.21
N THR A 225 -15.45 11.68 0.95
CA THR A 225 -15.77 10.26 0.73
C THR A 225 -16.45 10.08 -0.62
N SER A 226 -17.42 10.94 -0.91
CA SER A 226 -18.06 11.02 -2.22
C SER A 226 -18.42 12.46 -2.55
N SER A 227 -18.32 12.84 -3.82
CA SER A 227 -18.63 14.20 -4.27
C SER A 227 -19.20 14.21 -5.68
N THR A 228 -20.01 15.22 -6.00
CA THR A 228 -20.59 15.44 -7.32
C THR A 228 -20.72 16.92 -7.63
N ILE A 229 -20.45 17.26 -8.88
CA ILE A 229 -20.69 18.58 -9.46
C ILE A 229 -21.96 18.49 -10.30
N ASN A 230 -22.89 19.40 -10.05
CA ASN A 230 -24.10 19.54 -10.85
C ASN A 230 -24.41 21.02 -11.06
N GLY A 231 -24.06 21.52 -12.25
CA GLY A 231 -24.06 22.95 -12.52
C GLY A 231 -23.15 23.70 -11.55
N SER A 232 -23.57 24.88 -11.11
CA SER A 232 -22.75 25.72 -10.21
C SER A 232 -22.63 25.21 -8.76
N GLN A 233 -23.06 23.98 -8.45
CA GLN A 233 -22.99 23.42 -7.10
C GLN A 233 -22.08 22.19 -7.02
N LEU A 234 -21.14 22.22 -6.09
CA LEU A 234 -20.42 21.05 -5.61
C LEU A 234 -21.13 20.52 -4.37
N LYS A 235 -21.58 19.27 -4.41
CA LYS A 235 -22.12 18.55 -3.25
C LYS A 235 -21.22 17.40 -2.88
N GLY A 236 -21.12 17.09 -1.60
CA GLY A 236 -20.39 15.90 -1.18
C GLY A 236 -20.64 15.49 0.25
N ILE A 237 -20.10 14.32 0.57
CA ILE A 237 -20.25 13.64 1.85
C ILE A 237 -18.86 13.30 2.37
N ILE A 238 -18.63 13.59 3.64
CA ILE A 238 -17.45 13.17 4.40
C ILE A 238 -17.91 12.23 5.49
N ASN A 239 -17.54 10.96 5.36
CA ASN A 239 -17.72 9.94 6.38
C ASN A 239 -16.42 9.85 7.19
N GLY A 240 -16.40 10.54 8.33
CA GLY A 240 -15.37 10.39 9.36
C GLY A 240 -15.96 9.81 10.64
N GLN A 241 -15.58 10.36 11.80
CA GLN A 241 -16.21 10.03 13.09
C GLN A 241 -17.71 10.34 13.10
N ARG A 242 -18.13 11.27 12.23
CA ARG A 242 -19.52 11.50 11.89
C ARG A 242 -19.64 11.75 10.39
N THR A 243 -20.83 11.50 9.86
CA THR A 243 -21.19 11.87 8.49
C THR A 243 -21.50 13.37 8.44
N MET A 244 -20.89 14.06 7.48
CA MET A 244 -21.13 15.46 7.18
C MET A 244 -21.43 15.60 5.70
N GLU A 245 -22.49 16.31 5.37
CA GLU A 245 -22.80 16.73 4.01
C GLU A 245 -22.39 18.19 3.82
N TYR A 246 -21.87 18.52 2.65
CA TYR A 246 -21.56 19.89 2.28
C TYR A 246 -22.11 20.21 0.90
N CYS A 247 -22.44 21.49 0.70
CA CYS A 247 -22.86 22.05 -0.57
C CYS A 247 -22.19 23.40 -0.73
N CYS A 248 -21.42 23.57 -1.79
CA CYS A 248 -20.66 24.78 -2.09
C CYS A 248 -21.11 25.33 -3.44
N ASP A 249 -21.27 26.65 -3.55
CA ASP A 249 -21.37 27.31 -4.85
C ASP A 249 -19.97 27.47 -5.44
N ILE A 250 -19.76 26.89 -6.62
CA ILE A 250 -18.48 26.89 -7.33
C ILE A 250 -18.01 28.31 -7.61
N ASN A 251 -18.95 29.23 -7.90
CA ASN A 251 -18.61 30.60 -8.22
C ASN A 251 -18.09 31.39 -7.02
N ALA A 252 -18.54 31.03 -5.82
CA ALA A 252 -18.22 31.67 -4.54
C ALA A 252 -17.15 30.93 -3.72
N LEU A 253 -16.43 29.97 -4.32
CA LEU A 253 -15.35 29.26 -3.64
C LEU A 253 -14.22 30.25 -3.28
N PRO A 254 -13.81 30.32 -1.99
CA PRO A 254 -12.68 31.14 -1.58
C PRO A 254 -11.36 30.52 -2.05
N ASP A 255 -10.32 31.36 -2.18
CA ASP A 255 -8.96 30.83 -2.31
C ASP A 255 -8.57 30.16 -0.98
N ASN A 256 -8.20 28.90 -1.06
CA ASN A 256 -7.76 28.14 0.09
C ASN A 256 -6.75 27.06 -0.31
N ASN A 257 -5.47 27.44 -0.28
CA ASN A 257 -4.34 26.55 -0.53
C ASN A 257 -4.17 25.43 0.52
N ILE A 258 -4.81 25.54 1.69
CA ILE A 258 -4.75 24.49 2.72
C ILE A 258 -5.50 23.25 2.24
N LEU A 259 -6.61 23.41 1.51
CA LEU A 259 -7.34 22.28 0.93
C LEU A 259 -6.47 21.50 -0.05
N TYR A 260 -5.73 22.17 -0.92
CA TYR A 260 -4.73 21.50 -1.76
C TYR A 260 -3.61 20.84 -0.95
N SER A 261 -3.17 21.48 0.13
CA SER A 261 -2.13 20.92 1.00
C SER A 261 -2.59 19.62 1.68
N ILE A 262 -3.85 19.56 2.13
CA ILE A 262 -4.48 18.37 2.69
C ILE A 262 -4.64 17.29 1.62
N TYR A 263 -5.18 17.65 0.45
CA TYR A 263 -5.27 16.76 -0.71
C TYR A 263 -3.90 16.15 -1.03
N ASN A 264 -2.90 16.99 -1.28
CA ASN A 264 -1.56 16.55 -1.65
C ASN A 264 -0.93 15.69 -0.54
N TRP A 265 -1.22 15.95 0.73
CA TRP A 265 -0.72 15.14 1.85
C TRP A 265 -1.35 13.74 1.90
N ILE A 266 -2.64 13.59 1.58
CA ILE A 266 -3.31 12.28 1.46
C ILE A 266 -2.59 11.44 0.40
N TYR A 267 -2.37 12.01 -0.77
CA TYR A 267 -1.88 11.31 -1.96
C TYR A 267 -0.35 11.41 -2.16
N THR A 268 0.40 11.69 -1.10
CA THR A 268 1.88 11.72 -1.15
C THR A 268 2.46 10.95 0.03
N GLY A 269 3.09 9.80 -0.27
CA GLY A 269 3.77 8.94 0.70
C GLY A 269 2.82 8.24 1.68
N GLY A 270 3.22 7.07 2.19
CA GLY A 270 2.36 6.24 3.04
C GLY A 270 1.14 5.67 2.29
N ASN A 271 0.22 5.04 3.02
CA ASN A 271 -1.02 4.51 2.47
C ASN A 271 -2.07 5.64 2.35
N PRO A 272 -2.56 5.97 1.14
CA PRO A 272 -3.49 7.09 0.95
C PRO A 272 -4.88 6.81 1.54
N ILE A 273 -5.29 5.55 1.67
CA ILE A 273 -6.57 5.16 2.30
C ILE A 273 -6.56 5.51 3.79
N ASP A 274 -5.54 5.07 4.53
CA ASP A 274 -5.40 5.35 5.97
C ASP A 274 -5.34 6.85 6.23
N LYS A 275 -4.58 7.58 5.41
CA LYS A 275 -4.47 9.04 5.48
C LYS A 275 -5.81 9.73 5.21
N ALA A 276 -6.55 9.30 4.19
CA ALA A 276 -7.86 9.86 3.89
C ALA A 276 -8.84 9.63 5.05
N ILE A 277 -8.83 8.46 5.68
CA ILE A 277 -9.66 8.16 6.86
C ILE A 277 -9.34 9.15 7.99
N ILE A 278 -8.07 9.38 8.29
CA ILE A 278 -7.63 10.32 9.33
C ILE A 278 -8.06 11.75 9.00
N VAL A 279 -7.86 12.19 7.75
CA VAL A 279 -8.28 13.51 7.28
C VAL A 279 -9.78 13.69 7.43
N ARG A 280 -10.57 12.73 6.94
CA ARG A 280 -12.04 12.77 7.01
C ARG A 280 -12.52 12.76 8.44
N ASN A 281 -11.88 12.03 9.35
CA ASN A 281 -12.16 12.08 10.78
C ASN A 281 -11.96 13.49 11.34
N VAL A 282 -10.79 14.10 11.13
CA VAL A 282 -10.48 15.44 11.66
C VAL A 282 -11.39 16.50 11.05
N ILE A 283 -11.55 16.53 9.72
CA ILE A 283 -12.43 17.47 9.02
C ILE A 283 -13.88 17.28 9.47
N SER A 284 -14.35 16.04 9.57
CA SER A 284 -15.72 15.77 10.02
C SER A 284 -15.96 16.32 11.41
N LEU A 285 -14.97 16.40 12.31
CA LEU A 285 -15.14 17.02 13.63
C LEU A 285 -15.07 18.54 13.58
N HIS A 286 -14.10 19.10 12.84
CA HIS A 286 -13.85 20.53 12.77
C HIS A 286 -14.96 21.30 12.05
N CYS A 287 -15.44 20.77 10.92
CA CYS A 287 -16.45 21.42 10.08
C CYS A 287 -17.89 21.26 10.60
N LYS A 288 -18.08 21.23 11.93
CA LYS A 288 -19.41 21.22 12.56
C LYS A 288 -20.18 22.52 12.39
N TYR A 289 -19.43 23.61 12.50
CA TYR A 289 -19.98 24.95 12.51
C TYR A 289 -19.29 25.84 11.47
N ILE A 290 -18.30 25.28 10.77
CA ILE A 290 -17.44 25.99 9.82
C ILE A 290 -17.52 25.22 8.49
N PRO A 291 -17.76 25.90 7.36
CA PRO A 291 -17.75 25.29 6.04
C PRO A 291 -16.42 24.59 5.72
N ILE A 292 -16.45 23.53 4.92
CA ILE A 292 -15.23 22.85 4.45
C ILE A 292 -14.29 23.78 3.67
N THR A 293 -14.84 24.80 3.03
CA THR A 293 -14.10 25.82 2.27
C THR A 293 -13.22 26.71 3.16
N GLU A 294 -13.49 26.74 4.47
CA GLU A 294 -12.80 27.58 5.46
C GLU A 294 -11.82 26.77 6.34
N VAL A 295 -11.45 25.56 5.91
CA VAL A 295 -10.42 24.76 6.58
C VAL A 295 -9.09 25.52 6.61
N ASP A 296 -8.49 25.62 7.80
CA ASP A 296 -7.30 26.41 8.06
C ASP A 296 -6.07 25.55 8.44
N GLU A 297 -4.94 26.21 8.70
CA GLU A 297 -3.70 25.55 9.11
C GLU A 297 -3.84 24.74 10.41
N LYS A 298 -4.77 25.09 11.30
CA LYS A 298 -4.99 24.34 12.56
C LYS A 298 -5.57 22.98 12.27
N VAL A 299 -6.46 22.87 11.28
CA VAL A 299 -6.98 21.57 10.80
C VAL A 299 -5.83 20.74 10.23
N MET A 300 -4.96 21.33 9.41
CA MET A 300 -3.80 20.64 8.85
C MET A 300 -2.85 20.12 9.94
N ALA A 301 -2.54 20.96 10.94
CA ALA A 301 -1.73 20.55 12.09
C ALA A 301 -2.39 19.42 12.90
N SER A 302 -3.73 19.47 13.07
CA SER A 302 -4.49 18.41 13.73
C SER A 302 -4.45 17.09 12.95
N ILE A 303 -4.58 17.12 11.62
CA ILE A 303 -4.42 15.96 10.74
C ILE A 303 -3.05 15.31 10.95
N GLN A 304 -1.99 16.11 10.88
CA GLN A 304 -0.61 15.62 11.03
C GLN A 304 -0.37 15.03 12.44
N SER A 305 -0.90 15.67 13.48
CA SER A 305 -0.83 15.17 14.85
C SER A 305 -1.55 13.83 15.01
N ASN A 306 -2.77 13.69 14.48
CA ASN A 306 -3.54 12.44 14.52
C ASN A 306 -2.83 11.32 13.76
N TYR A 307 -2.22 11.63 12.61
CA TYR A 307 -1.42 10.64 11.87
C TYR A 307 -0.19 10.18 12.65
N ASN A 308 0.50 11.09 13.34
CA ASN A 308 1.63 10.72 14.19
C ASN A 308 1.20 9.85 15.39
N LEU A 309 0.01 10.09 15.95
CA LEU A 309 -0.56 9.21 16.99
C LEU A 309 -0.88 7.83 16.43
N TYR A 310 -1.54 7.75 15.27
CA TYR A 310 -1.81 6.50 14.58
C TYR A 310 -0.53 5.68 14.33
N LEU A 311 0.55 6.32 13.85
CA LEU A 311 1.84 5.64 13.67
C LEU A 311 2.41 5.12 14.99
N LYS A 312 2.35 5.92 16.08
CA LYS A 312 2.83 5.52 17.40
C LYS A 312 2.03 4.34 17.98
N GLU A 313 0.70 4.36 17.83
CA GLU A 313 -0.17 3.28 18.28
C GLU A 313 0.08 2.00 17.52
N ASN A 314 0.28 2.06 16.19
CA ASN A 314 0.64 0.89 15.39
C ASN A 314 2.01 0.31 15.79
N VAL A 315 3.01 1.17 16.02
CA VAL A 315 4.31 0.71 16.54
C VAL A 315 4.16 0.08 17.93
N LYS A 316 3.32 0.66 18.81
CA LYS A 316 3.06 0.09 20.12
C LYS A 316 2.37 -1.27 20.03
N ALA A 317 1.34 -1.41 19.19
CA ALA A 317 0.65 -2.67 18.95
C ALA A 317 1.60 -3.75 18.40
N TYR A 318 2.51 -3.35 17.50
CA TYR A 318 3.58 -4.22 16.99
C TYR A 318 4.53 -4.68 18.11
N LEU A 319 4.99 -3.76 18.98
CA LEU A 319 5.85 -4.11 20.10
C LEU A 319 5.14 -4.98 21.15
N GLU A 320 3.86 -4.73 21.42
CA GLU A 320 3.04 -5.58 22.29
C GLU A 320 2.89 -6.99 21.71
N LEU A 321 2.71 -7.12 20.40
CA LEU A 321 2.70 -8.41 19.73
C LEU A 321 4.03 -9.15 19.92
N LYS A 322 5.16 -8.46 19.68
CA LYS A 322 6.50 -9.02 19.89
C LYS A 322 6.71 -9.48 21.33
N ASN A 323 6.28 -8.68 22.32
CA ASN A 323 6.37 -9.03 23.74
C ASN A 323 5.49 -10.24 24.08
N ARG A 324 4.26 -10.33 23.56
CA ARG A 324 3.38 -11.49 23.79
C ARG A 324 3.96 -12.78 23.22
N VAL A 325 4.62 -12.71 22.06
CA VAL A 325 5.34 -13.86 21.50
C VAL A 325 6.48 -14.29 22.43
N ALA A 326 7.29 -13.33 22.92
CA ALA A 326 8.36 -13.62 23.86
C ALA A 326 7.86 -14.18 25.20
N GLU A 327 6.77 -13.65 25.75
CA GLU A 327 6.09 -14.17 26.94
C GLU A 327 5.60 -15.59 26.73
N PHE A 328 4.93 -15.89 25.60
CA PHE A 328 4.47 -17.25 25.29
C PHE A 328 5.65 -18.24 25.18
N ILE A 329 6.74 -17.85 24.52
CA ILE A 329 7.96 -18.67 24.43
C ILE A 329 8.52 -18.91 25.82
N SER A 330 8.66 -17.86 26.63
CA SER A 330 9.15 -17.92 28.00
C SER A 330 8.27 -18.82 28.86
N ASP A 331 6.94 -18.70 28.80
CA ASP A 331 5.99 -19.52 29.54
C ASP A 331 6.02 -20.98 29.11
N THR A 332 6.10 -21.23 27.80
CA THR A 332 6.20 -22.58 27.23
C THR A 332 7.49 -23.27 27.70
N VAL A 333 8.60 -22.53 27.71
CA VAL A 333 9.89 -23.03 28.19
C VAL A 333 9.91 -23.17 29.72
N SER A 334 9.31 -22.23 30.46
CA SER A 334 9.25 -22.25 31.94
C SER A 334 8.43 -23.42 32.47
N LYS A 335 7.24 -23.66 31.89
CA LYS A 335 6.42 -24.85 32.19
C LYS A 335 7.16 -26.16 31.94
N THR A 336 8.19 -26.12 31.10
CA THR A 336 8.98 -27.31 30.80
C THR A 336 9.99 -27.70 31.88
N GLY A 337 10.33 -26.79 32.80
CA GLY A 337 11.05 -27.13 34.02
C GLY A 337 10.31 -28.18 34.87
N GLU A 338 8.97 -28.13 34.87
CA GLU A 338 8.12 -29.09 35.61
C GLU A 338 8.18 -30.50 34.99
N TYR A 339 8.30 -30.60 33.66
CA TYR A 339 8.50 -31.91 32.99
C TYR A 339 9.85 -32.53 33.36
N ALA A 340 10.89 -31.71 33.54
CA ALA A 340 12.21 -32.22 33.94
C ALA A 340 12.16 -32.90 35.32
N THR A 341 11.38 -32.39 36.27
CA THR A 341 11.23 -32.98 37.62
C THR A 341 10.08 -33.99 37.72
N GLY A 342 9.18 -34.05 36.75
CA GLY A 342 8.01 -34.93 36.79
C GLY A 342 8.35 -36.42 36.92
N LEU A 343 9.43 -36.89 36.28
CA LEU A 343 9.91 -38.27 36.46
C LEU A 343 10.46 -38.53 37.87
N LEU A 344 11.14 -37.56 38.48
CA LEU A 344 11.66 -37.68 39.83
C LEU A 344 10.51 -37.80 40.84
N ASP A 345 9.43 -37.03 40.68
CA ASP A 345 8.30 -37.10 41.60
C ASP A 345 7.53 -38.41 41.46
N LYS A 346 7.35 -38.91 40.23
CA LYS A 346 6.80 -40.27 39.99
C LYS A 346 7.69 -41.36 40.59
N PHE A 347 9.00 -41.21 40.53
CA PHE A 347 9.96 -42.11 41.18
C PHE A 347 9.81 -42.08 42.71
N LYS A 348 9.77 -40.90 43.34
CA LYS A 348 9.53 -40.76 44.78
C LYS A 348 8.23 -41.44 45.21
N SER A 349 7.14 -41.22 44.47
CA SER A 349 5.87 -41.88 44.75
C SER A 349 5.96 -43.40 44.64
N ASN A 350 6.73 -43.92 43.68
CA ASN A 350 6.98 -45.36 43.56
C ASN A 350 7.81 -45.91 44.73
N ILE A 351 8.85 -45.21 45.17
CA ILE A 351 9.62 -45.56 46.38
C ILE A 351 8.69 -45.63 47.59
N ILE A 352 7.86 -44.61 47.81
CA ILE A 352 6.91 -44.57 48.93
C ILE A 352 5.93 -45.73 48.86
N ALA A 353 5.43 -46.07 47.67
CA ALA A 353 4.54 -47.21 47.48
C ALA A 353 5.23 -48.55 47.83
N ILE A 354 6.47 -48.75 47.39
CA ILE A 354 7.26 -49.96 47.70
C ILE A 354 7.53 -50.06 49.21
N PHE A 355 8.01 -49.00 49.85
CA PHE A 355 8.27 -49.01 51.29
C PHE A 355 6.98 -49.12 52.12
N GLY A 356 5.90 -48.48 51.68
CA GLY A 356 4.59 -48.60 52.32
C GLY A 356 4.10 -50.04 52.29
N PHE A 357 4.22 -50.71 51.14
CA PHE A 357 3.92 -52.12 50.99
C PHE A 357 4.81 -53.00 51.90
N LEU A 358 6.14 -52.81 51.89
CA LEU A 358 7.06 -53.55 52.76
C LEU A 358 6.74 -53.36 54.25
N PHE A 359 6.41 -52.13 54.66
CA PHE A 359 6.03 -51.83 56.04
C PHE A 359 4.73 -52.54 56.43
N THR A 360 3.72 -52.57 55.55
CA THR A 360 2.49 -53.33 55.79
C THR A 360 2.76 -54.82 55.95
N VAL A 361 3.64 -55.40 55.14
CA VAL A 361 4.05 -56.81 55.24
C VAL A 361 4.73 -57.08 56.59
N ILE A 362 5.68 -56.24 57.00
CA ILE A 362 6.37 -56.37 58.30
C ILE A 362 5.38 -56.25 59.47
N LEU A 363 4.49 -55.26 59.44
CA LEU A 363 3.49 -55.04 60.48
C LEU A 363 2.54 -56.22 60.61
N ALA A 364 2.03 -56.74 59.49
CA ALA A 364 1.16 -57.92 59.47
C ALA A 364 1.87 -59.15 60.07
N ASN A 365 3.17 -59.29 59.82
CA ASN A 365 3.96 -60.39 60.34
C ASN A 365 4.17 -60.30 61.87
N ILE A 366 4.48 -59.10 62.38
CA ILE A 366 4.59 -58.84 63.83
C ILE A 366 3.26 -59.14 64.55
N VAL A 367 2.12 -58.72 63.98
CA VAL A 367 0.79 -58.98 64.56
C VAL A 367 0.44 -60.47 64.55
N SER A 368 1.00 -61.25 63.63
CA SER A 368 0.74 -62.69 63.50
C SER A 368 1.62 -63.60 64.39
N ASN A 369 2.48 -63.05 65.25
CA ASN A 369 3.38 -63.80 66.15
C ASN A 369 4.28 -64.85 65.45
N GLN A 370 4.66 -64.64 64.18
CA GLN A 370 5.63 -65.50 63.52
C GLN A 370 7.07 -65.07 63.88
N PRO A 371 8.03 -66.01 63.97
CA PRO A 371 9.43 -65.66 64.22
C PRO A 371 9.98 -64.79 63.08
N LEU A 372 10.70 -63.72 63.43
CA LEU A 372 11.28 -62.74 62.50
C LEU A 372 12.21 -63.38 61.45
N ASP A 373 12.78 -64.55 61.74
CA ASP A 373 13.63 -65.30 60.82
C ASP A 373 12.88 -65.83 59.56
N ASN A 374 11.53 -65.79 59.55
CA ASN A 374 10.69 -66.19 58.40
C ASN A 374 10.03 -64.99 57.68
N LEU A 375 10.58 -63.78 57.82
CA LEU A 375 10.04 -62.55 57.21
C LEU A 375 9.87 -62.64 55.68
N PHE A 376 10.75 -63.37 54.99
CA PHE A 376 10.69 -63.61 53.54
C PHE A 376 10.37 -65.08 53.25
N THR A 377 9.19 -65.53 53.67
CA THR A 377 8.63 -66.82 53.25
C THR A 377 8.35 -66.79 51.74
N LYS A 378 8.41 -67.95 51.07
CA LYS A 378 8.21 -68.10 49.61
C LYS A 378 6.99 -67.34 49.05
N GLU A 379 5.87 -67.34 49.77
CA GLU A 379 4.63 -66.65 49.37
C GLU A 379 4.78 -65.12 49.44
N ILE A 380 5.47 -64.60 50.44
CA ILE A 380 5.75 -63.17 50.61
C ILE A 380 6.76 -62.70 49.56
N THR A 381 7.81 -63.49 49.27
CA THR A 381 8.78 -63.18 48.21
C THR A 381 8.11 -63.02 46.85
N ILE A 382 7.22 -63.96 46.47
CA ILE A 382 6.46 -63.88 45.21
C ILE A 382 5.60 -62.61 45.16
N LEU A 383 5.00 -62.21 46.28
CA LEU A 383 4.16 -61.00 46.34
C LEU A 383 5.00 -59.72 46.18
N VAL A 384 6.18 -59.66 46.83
CA VAL A 384 7.14 -58.55 46.68
C VAL A 384 7.64 -58.47 45.23
N GLU A 385 7.96 -59.61 44.60
CA GLU A 385 8.37 -59.67 43.18
C GLU A 385 7.28 -59.16 42.23
N CYS A 386 6.02 -59.51 42.47
CA CYS A 386 4.89 -58.99 41.70
C CYS A 386 4.77 -57.46 41.82
N VAL A 387 4.99 -56.89 43.01
CA VAL A 387 4.99 -55.42 43.23
C VAL A 387 6.16 -54.75 42.51
N LEU A 388 7.34 -55.38 42.51
CA LEU A 388 8.52 -54.89 41.78
C LEU A 388 8.31 -54.97 40.25
N LEU A 389 7.69 -56.03 39.75
CA LEU A 389 7.31 -56.16 38.34
C LEU A 389 6.29 -55.09 37.94
N GLY A 390 5.27 -54.86 38.78
CA GLY A 390 4.31 -53.76 38.57
C GLY A 390 5.00 -52.38 38.56
N SER A 391 6.02 -52.18 39.39
CA SER A 391 6.83 -50.96 39.40
C SER A 391 7.67 -50.80 38.13
N PHE A 392 8.15 -51.90 37.53
CA PHE A 392 8.84 -51.88 36.24
C PHE A 392 7.89 -51.52 35.10
N VAL A 393 6.66 -52.03 35.12
CA VAL A 393 5.61 -51.61 34.15
C VAL A 393 5.29 -50.13 34.33
N TYR A 394 5.15 -49.66 35.56
CA TYR A 394 4.90 -48.24 35.86
C TYR A 394 6.03 -47.33 35.35
N LEU A 395 7.29 -47.74 35.49
CA LEU A 395 8.45 -47.06 34.89
C LEU A 395 8.31 -46.90 33.37
N ILE A 396 7.92 -47.96 32.66
CA ILE A 396 7.73 -47.93 31.19
C ILE A 396 6.63 -46.94 30.80
N VAL A 397 5.49 -46.95 31.49
CA VAL A 397 4.40 -46.00 31.24
C VAL A 397 4.86 -44.56 31.47
N CYS A 398 5.59 -44.32 32.56
CA CYS A 398 6.13 -43.00 32.88
C CYS A 398 7.13 -42.51 31.82
N TYR A 399 7.96 -43.40 31.28
CA TYR A 399 8.88 -43.10 30.18
C TYR A 399 8.13 -42.63 28.92
N PHE A 400 7.13 -43.38 28.46
CA PHE A 400 6.36 -43.01 27.29
C PHE A 400 5.59 -41.70 27.48
N GLN A 401 5.02 -41.49 28.67
CA GLN A 401 4.33 -40.24 29.00
C GLN A 401 5.28 -39.03 28.93
N SER A 402 6.49 -39.12 29.50
CA SER A 402 7.49 -38.03 29.47
C SER A 402 7.88 -37.66 28.03
N ARG A 403 8.05 -38.66 27.16
CA ARG A 403 8.38 -38.45 25.74
C ARG A 403 7.23 -37.77 24.98
N TYR A 404 5.99 -38.15 25.26
CA TYR A 404 4.81 -37.53 24.67
C TYR A 404 4.66 -36.07 25.09
N GLU A 405 4.81 -35.77 26.39
CA GLU A 405 4.73 -34.40 26.92
C GLU A 405 5.80 -33.50 26.30
N THR A 406 7.04 -33.97 26.20
CA THR A 406 8.14 -33.23 25.55
C THR A 406 7.87 -32.96 24.06
N LYS A 407 7.31 -33.93 23.33
CA LYS A 407 6.94 -33.73 21.92
C LYS A 407 5.85 -32.68 21.76
N LYS A 408 4.82 -32.71 22.61
CA LYS A 408 3.71 -31.75 22.57
C LYS A 408 4.18 -30.30 22.76
N VAL A 409 5.19 -30.07 23.61
CA VAL A 409 5.80 -28.75 23.79
C VAL A 409 6.48 -28.27 22.51
N TRP A 410 7.23 -29.15 21.83
CA TRP A 410 7.86 -28.84 20.55
C TRP A 410 6.83 -28.49 19.47
N ASP A 411 5.79 -29.33 19.33
CA ASP A 411 4.74 -29.10 18.34
C ASP A 411 4.00 -27.77 18.61
N SER A 412 3.78 -27.41 19.88
CA SER A 412 3.16 -26.13 20.26
C SER A 412 4.03 -24.93 19.90
N TYR A 413 5.35 -25.05 20.06
CA TYR A 413 6.32 -24.01 19.71
C TYR A 413 6.39 -23.77 18.19
N GLU A 414 6.46 -24.84 17.39
CA GLU A 414 6.45 -24.77 15.93
C GLU A 414 5.13 -24.20 15.40
N GLN A 415 4.00 -24.60 15.98
CA GLN A 415 2.69 -24.08 15.60
C GLN A 415 2.57 -22.57 15.89
N LEU A 416 3.15 -22.09 16.99
CA LEU A 416 3.23 -20.66 17.28
C LEU A 416 4.04 -19.91 16.21
N LYS A 417 5.24 -20.42 15.88
CA LYS A 417 6.12 -19.84 14.85
C LYS A 417 5.42 -19.76 13.50
N PHE A 418 4.68 -20.81 13.14
CA PHE A 418 3.88 -20.83 11.91
C PHE A 418 2.75 -19.80 11.93
N ASN A 419 1.99 -19.69 13.02
CA ASN A 419 0.84 -18.78 13.12
C ASN A 419 1.23 -17.28 12.99
N TYR A 420 2.48 -16.93 13.31
CA TYR A 420 2.96 -15.55 13.20
C TYR A 420 3.77 -15.27 11.93
N LYS A 421 3.95 -16.26 11.06
CA LYS A 421 4.74 -16.13 9.82
C LYS A 421 4.18 -15.10 8.84
N ASP A 422 2.86 -14.94 8.80
CA ASP A 422 2.20 -13.99 7.90
C ASP A 422 2.13 -12.56 8.47
N ILE A 423 2.54 -12.38 9.74
CA ILE A 423 2.42 -11.11 10.47
C ILE A 423 3.80 -10.50 10.76
N LEU A 424 4.78 -11.34 11.10
CA LEU A 424 6.15 -10.94 11.42
C LEU A 424 7.08 -11.28 10.26
N THR A 425 8.15 -10.51 10.09
CA THR A 425 9.18 -10.84 9.11
C THR A 425 9.98 -12.07 9.56
N ASP A 426 10.62 -12.77 8.62
CA ASP A 426 11.48 -13.91 8.95
C ASP A 426 12.60 -13.52 9.93
N GLU A 427 13.16 -12.31 9.82
CA GLU A 427 14.20 -11.81 10.73
C GLU A 427 13.65 -11.57 12.15
N ASP A 428 12.46 -10.97 12.27
CA ASP A 428 11.80 -10.75 13.56
C ASP A 428 11.47 -12.08 14.27
N LEU A 429 11.06 -13.09 13.49
CA LEU A 429 10.82 -14.44 14.01
C LEU A 429 12.11 -15.10 14.49
N LEU A 430 13.21 -15.00 13.74
CA LEU A 430 14.50 -15.57 14.17
C LEU A 430 15.02 -14.91 15.45
N GLU A 431 14.87 -13.60 15.57
CA GLU A 431 15.25 -12.86 16.77
C GLU A 431 14.35 -13.21 17.97
N ALA A 432 13.03 -13.18 17.79
CA ALA A 432 12.07 -13.48 18.87
C ALA A 432 12.20 -14.92 19.41
N PHE A 433 12.59 -15.85 18.55
CA PHE A 433 12.76 -17.27 18.89
C PHE A 433 14.22 -17.63 19.25
N ASP A 434 15.15 -16.66 19.32
CA ASP A 434 16.60 -16.83 19.52
C ASP A 434 17.19 -17.99 18.69
N ASN A 435 16.82 -18.07 17.42
CA ASN A 435 17.20 -19.17 16.52
C ASN A 435 16.96 -20.56 17.12
N ASP A 436 15.84 -20.74 17.82
CA ASP A 436 15.42 -21.97 18.47
C ASP A 436 16.38 -22.47 19.59
N LYS A 437 17.39 -21.68 19.98
CA LYS A 437 18.38 -22.06 21.01
C LYS A 437 17.74 -22.35 22.36
N MET A 438 16.72 -21.57 22.73
CA MET A 438 16.05 -21.69 24.01
C MET A 438 15.33 -23.03 24.13
N ILE A 439 14.57 -23.42 23.10
CA ILE A 439 13.86 -24.70 23.05
C ILE A 439 14.83 -25.89 22.89
N GLU A 440 15.95 -25.73 22.17
CA GLU A 440 16.99 -26.75 22.07
C GLU A 440 17.69 -27.01 23.41
N LYS A 441 18.07 -25.95 24.13
CA LYS A 441 18.72 -26.04 25.44
C LYS A 441 17.79 -26.73 26.44
N MET A 442 16.51 -26.39 26.38
CA MET A 442 15.46 -27.03 27.18
C MET A 442 15.35 -28.52 26.86
N LYS A 443 15.21 -28.91 25.59
CA LYS A 443 15.17 -30.31 25.14
C LYS A 443 16.38 -31.12 25.62
N LYS A 444 17.58 -30.54 25.52
CA LYS A 444 18.82 -31.15 26.03
C LYS A 444 18.80 -31.33 27.55
N SER A 445 18.31 -30.34 28.29
CA SER A 445 18.19 -30.38 29.75
C SER A 445 17.20 -31.45 30.22
N ILE A 446 15.99 -31.49 29.65
CA ILE A 446 14.98 -32.52 29.95
C ILE A 446 15.57 -33.90 29.69
N HIS A 447 16.13 -34.11 28.50
CA HIS A 447 16.64 -35.43 28.13
C HIS A 447 17.75 -35.91 29.06
N LYS A 448 18.64 -35.00 29.50
CA LYS A 448 19.66 -35.30 30.51
C LYS A 448 19.03 -35.71 31.84
N SER A 449 18.05 -34.96 32.32
CA SER A 449 17.30 -35.26 33.54
C SER A 449 16.55 -36.59 33.44
N GLU A 450 15.87 -36.85 32.32
CA GLU A 450 15.18 -38.12 32.04
C GLU A 450 16.15 -39.31 32.17
N ILE A 451 17.33 -39.24 31.54
CA ILE A 451 18.33 -40.32 31.61
C ILE A 451 18.78 -40.54 33.05
N ILE A 452 19.07 -39.46 33.80
CA ILE A 452 19.52 -39.56 35.19
C ILE A 452 18.45 -40.19 36.07
N TYR A 453 17.21 -39.72 35.99
CA TYR A 453 16.10 -40.23 36.81
C TYR A 453 15.71 -41.65 36.45
N LEU A 454 15.66 -42.01 35.16
CA LEU A 454 15.43 -43.38 34.71
C LEU A 454 16.55 -44.32 35.19
N SER A 455 17.82 -43.88 35.08
CA SER A 455 18.96 -44.68 35.53
C SER A 455 18.91 -44.93 37.03
N MET A 456 18.62 -43.90 37.84
CA MET A 456 18.46 -44.05 39.29
C MET A 456 17.30 -44.99 39.64
N TRP A 457 16.17 -44.90 38.93
CA TRP A 457 15.01 -45.75 39.16
C TRP A 457 15.29 -47.21 38.79
N ILE A 458 15.94 -47.46 37.65
CA ILE A 458 16.34 -48.81 37.21
C ILE A 458 17.34 -49.42 38.20
N ILE A 459 18.37 -48.67 38.62
CA ILE A 459 19.35 -49.13 39.61
C ILE A 459 18.65 -49.47 40.94
N PHE A 460 17.68 -48.64 41.38
CA PHE A 460 16.90 -48.90 42.59
C PHE A 460 16.06 -50.18 42.49
N LEU A 461 15.36 -50.39 41.36
CA LEU A 461 14.56 -51.61 41.15
C LEU A 461 15.45 -52.86 41.08
N ILE A 462 16.55 -52.82 40.33
CA ILE A 462 17.51 -53.94 40.27
C ILE A 462 18.11 -54.23 41.65
N GLY A 463 18.52 -53.19 42.38
CA GLY A 463 19.03 -53.32 43.75
C GLY A 463 18.00 -53.93 44.70
N SER A 464 16.73 -53.52 44.59
CA SER A 464 15.64 -54.08 45.38
C SER A 464 15.40 -55.55 45.06
N ILE A 465 15.44 -55.95 43.79
CA ILE A 465 15.34 -57.35 43.38
C ILE A 465 16.50 -58.17 43.98
N ILE A 466 17.74 -57.69 43.89
CA ILE A 466 18.92 -58.39 44.44
C ILE A 466 18.81 -58.56 45.96
N VAL A 467 18.35 -57.52 46.68
CA VAL A 467 18.18 -57.59 48.14
C VAL A 467 17.10 -58.59 48.52
N VAL A 468 15.96 -58.59 47.81
CA VAL A 468 14.88 -59.55 48.03
C VAL A 468 15.36 -60.98 47.77
N GLU A 469 16.14 -61.20 46.71
CA GLU A 469 16.69 -62.51 46.35
C GLU A 469 17.76 -63.00 47.35
N TYR A 470 18.59 -62.10 47.89
CA TYR A 470 19.58 -62.45 48.92
C TYR A 470 18.95 -62.81 50.26
N LEU A 471 17.84 -62.15 50.62
CA LEU A 471 17.12 -62.37 51.88
C LEU A 471 16.10 -63.53 51.81
N SER A 472 15.75 -64.01 50.60
CA SER A 472 14.77 -65.08 50.43
C SER A 472 15.38 -66.46 50.69
N LEU A 473 14.59 -67.34 51.34
CA LEU A 473 14.93 -68.75 51.58
C LEU A 473 14.85 -69.62 50.30
N CYS A 474 14.35 -69.08 49.19
CA CYS A 474 14.22 -69.78 47.89
C CYS A 474 14.46 -68.80 46.72
N PRO A 475 15.70 -68.65 46.22
CA PRO A 475 16.00 -67.67 45.18
C PRO A 475 15.36 -68.01 43.82
N THR A 476 14.66 -67.03 43.26
CA THR A 476 13.84 -67.09 42.04
C THR A 476 14.67 -66.78 40.79
N TYR A 477 15.85 -66.17 40.96
CA TYR A 477 16.83 -65.86 39.91
C TYR A 477 17.22 -67.08 39.05
N SER A 478 17.31 -68.27 39.65
CA SER A 478 17.60 -69.52 38.91
C SER A 478 16.55 -69.85 37.83
N LYS A 479 15.29 -69.45 38.04
CA LYS A 479 14.20 -69.64 37.07
C LYS A 479 14.14 -68.51 36.04
N ILE A 480 14.43 -67.28 36.47
CA ILE A 480 14.42 -66.09 35.60
C ILE A 480 15.61 -66.13 34.63
N LEU A 481 16.80 -66.53 35.07
CA LEU A 481 17.98 -66.68 34.20
C LEU A 481 17.76 -67.77 33.15
N ASN A 482 17.16 -68.91 33.54
CA ASN A 482 16.78 -69.98 32.62
C ASN A 482 15.69 -69.54 31.62
N ALA A 483 14.74 -68.69 32.05
CA ALA A 483 13.73 -68.13 31.15
C ALA A 483 14.33 -67.11 30.17
N LEU A 484 15.24 -66.24 30.63
CA LEU A 484 15.96 -65.28 29.78
C LEU A 484 16.91 -65.97 28.79
N GLN A 485 17.61 -67.04 29.21
CA GLN A 485 18.38 -67.88 28.30
C GLN A 485 17.50 -68.56 27.26
N ARG A 486 16.34 -69.09 27.63
CA ARG A 486 15.37 -69.66 26.67
C ARG A 486 14.82 -68.62 25.69
N ILE A 487 14.54 -67.40 26.14
CA ILE A 487 14.08 -66.31 25.28
C ILE A 487 15.22 -65.85 24.35
N SER A 488 16.46 -65.76 24.86
CA SER A 488 17.66 -65.49 24.07
C SER A 488 17.88 -66.56 22.99
N GLU A 489 17.74 -67.85 23.33
CA GLU A 489 17.83 -68.97 22.38
C GLU A 489 16.70 -68.94 21.35
N LEU A 490 15.47 -68.59 21.76
CA LEU A 490 14.34 -68.40 20.84
C LEU A 490 14.54 -67.25 19.87
N ILE A 491 15.12 -66.13 20.32
CA ILE A 491 15.45 -64.97 19.47
C ILE A 491 16.61 -65.30 18.52
N LEU A 492 17.64 -66.05 18.97
CA LEU A 492 18.73 -66.50 18.11
C LEU A 492 18.24 -67.49 17.04
N ASN A 493 17.34 -68.42 17.39
CA ASN A 493 16.76 -69.37 16.44
C ASN A 493 15.83 -68.69 15.43
N PHE A 494 15.12 -67.62 15.82
CA PHE A 494 14.32 -66.81 14.87
C PHE A 494 15.18 -66.01 13.88
N SER A 495 16.43 -65.72 14.22
CA SER A 495 17.36 -64.97 13.36
C SER A 495 18.15 -65.85 12.38
N ILE A 496 18.03 -67.18 12.46
CA ILE A 496 18.73 -68.14 11.58
C ILE A 496 17.79 -68.70 10.49
N GLU A 497 16.47 -68.49 10.60
CA GLU A 497 15.48 -68.89 9.58
C GLU A 497 15.00 -67.76 8.66
N HIS A 498 15.74 -66.65 8.52
CA HIS A 498 15.50 -65.65 7.47
C HIS A 498 16.75 -65.15 6.78
#